data_AF-A0AAN6YPE2-F1
#
_entry.id   AF-A0AAN6YPE2-F1
#
_cell.length_a   1.000
_cell.length_b   1.000
_cell.length_c   1.000
_cell.angle_alpha   90.00
_cell.angle_beta   90.00
_cell.angle_gamma   90.00
#
_symmetry.space_group_name_H-M   'P 1'
#
loop_
_entity.id
_entity.type
_entity.pdbx_description
1 polymer ?
#
loop_
_entity_poly.entity_id
_entity_poly.type
_entity_poly.pdbx_seq_one_letter_code
_entity_poly.pdbx_strand_id
1 'polypeptide(L)'
;MSYYTRDEISRDGFRCSFGRFYAKAGVECVDSARLKAMVLPKMTRDGAKKLDQRDFVRGQFQHYGLDQIPEHIQELRAQMHREWLASRSDEDLSGTPEWILDKYFLDRSGEPDRNRTPTPVGVPFPASSSYRVSVFCEAVDRVSGLHRATGNSSKTRTVYLGWNSEAVDKAAKEHASKEAKAAQDEEEEREAERAAMHKEYLDSIKKQKSRSPVGEYIVDCDEVEGQWPDQVDDGLTISIFDTENPDIYQAEFDFGVIEGIMLLGPNERALEEYVSLEEAEDREDYDSEDYDSEDDEEDLEDEDNNEEEEQNNRVGSKRKASVVKRSRGRPPKKAKPAGKPIKYFVRLKSRETGEGVISPDAEKGSIKFKGSDFSAFTGEIDLSFVGRNVPFTARMVSGTASGGGKSWSDYSHAAYERARVCRWH
;
A
#
# COMPACT_ATOMS: atom_id res chain seq x y z
N MET A 1 -7.13 23.37 -5.07
CA MET A 1 -8.11 22.57 -4.29
C MET A 1 -7.58 22.48 -2.86
N SER A 2 -8.34 22.96 -1.87
CA SER A 2 -7.93 23.02 -0.45
C SER A 2 -8.30 21.70 0.23
N TYR A 3 -7.30 20.93 0.68
CA TYR A 3 -7.46 19.65 1.36
C TYR A 3 -7.72 19.76 2.89
N TYR A 4 -8.03 20.94 3.43
CA TYR A 4 -8.06 21.18 4.89
C TYR A 4 -9.44 21.48 5.50
N THR A 5 -10.55 21.17 4.85
CA THR A 5 -11.90 21.51 5.40
C THR A 5 -12.68 20.34 6.02
N ARG A 6 -12.13 19.12 6.11
CA ARG A 6 -12.88 17.97 6.65
C ARG A 6 -12.97 17.92 8.18
N ASP A 7 -12.22 18.76 8.89
CA ASP A 7 -12.06 18.62 10.35
C ASP A 7 -12.73 19.65 11.25
N GLU A 8 -13.60 20.48 10.68
CA GLU A 8 -14.16 21.64 11.37
C GLU A 8 -15.68 21.69 11.28
N ILE A 9 -16.36 21.79 12.43
CA ILE A 9 -17.80 22.10 12.49
C ILE A 9 -17.96 23.60 12.71
N SER A 10 -18.68 24.29 11.82
CA SER A 10 -19.00 25.71 11.92
C SER A 10 -20.50 25.95 12.17
N ARG A 11 -20.87 26.76 13.16
CA ARG A 11 -22.26 27.19 13.42
C ARG A 11 -22.30 28.53 14.16
N ASP A 12 -23.22 29.42 13.79
CA ASP A 12 -23.48 30.71 14.46
C ASP A 12 -22.25 31.58 14.72
N GLY A 13 -21.26 31.52 13.82
CA GLY A 13 -20.00 32.27 13.96
C GLY A 13 -18.97 31.62 14.91
N PHE A 14 -19.18 30.36 15.29
CA PHE A 14 -18.25 29.53 16.05
C PHE A 14 -17.77 28.34 15.24
N ARG A 15 -16.59 27.83 15.60
CA ARG A 15 -15.92 26.70 14.96
C ARG A 15 -15.43 25.72 16.03
N CYS A 16 -15.56 24.42 15.81
CA CYS A 16 -14.98 23.41 16.68
C CYS A 16 -14.07 22.47 15.89
N SER A 17 -12.83 22.31 16.36
CA SER A 17 -11.85 21.37 15.81
C SER A 17 -10.90 20.91 16.91
N PHE A 18 -10.49 19.63 16.88
CA PHE A 18 -9.55 19.04 17.86
C PHE A 18 -9.93 19.26 19.33
N GLY A 19 -11.22 19.17 19.67
CA GLY A 19 -11.73 19.43 21.02
C GLY A 19 -11.67 20.90 21.47
N ARG A 20 -11.25 21.81 20.59
CA ARG A 20 -11.17 23.25 20.85
C ARG A 20 -12.34 23.97 20.20
N PHE A 21 -12.78 25.04 20.85
CA PHE A 21 -13.90 25.86 20.41
C PHE A 21 -13.39 27.26 20.09
N TYR A 22 -13.71 27.77 18.92
CA TYR A 22 -13.16 29.02 18.38
C TYR A 22 -14.29 29.97 17.96
N ALA A 23 -14.07 31.27 18.13
CA ALA A 23 -14.90 32.29 17.49
C ALA A 23 -14.48 32.51 16.02
N LYS A 24 -15.32 33.19 15.21
CA LYS A 24 -15.20 33.44 13.76
C LYS A 24 -13.84 33.96 13.25
N ALA A 25 -12.95 34.40 14.14
CA ALA A 25 -11.59 34.88 13.85
C ALA A 25 -10.47 33.87 14.20
N GLY A 26 -10.77 32.58 14.44
CA GLY A 26 -9.76 31.57 14.80
C GLY A 26 -9.24 31.70 16.24
N VAL A 27 -9.98 32.42 17.08
CA VAL A 27 -9.62 32.71 18.46
C VAL A 27 -10.18 31.62 19.36
N GLU A 28 -9.30 30.85 20.00
CA GLU A 28 -9.68 29.81 20.96
C GLU A 28 -10.41 30.45 22.15
N CYS A 29 -11.62 29.98 22.44
CA CYS A 29 -12.42 30.41 23.58
C CYS A 29 -11.77 29.88 24.87
N VAL A 30 -11.38 30.79 25.77
CA VAL A 30 -10.78 30.43 27.05
C VAL A 30 -11.86 30.48 28.11
N ASP A 31 -11.92 29.47 28.98
CA ASP A 31 -12.83 29.49 30.13
C ASP A 31 -12.54 30.70 31.06
N SER A 32 -13.61 31.25 31.63
CA SER A 32 -13.60 32.42 32.49
C SER A 32 -12.69 32.28 33.72
N ALA A 33 -12.58 31.09 34.34
CA ALA A 33 -11.72 30.90 35.50
C ALA A 33 -10.23 30.90 35.10
N ARG A 34 -9.89 30.27 33.97
CA ARG A 34 -8.53 30.29 33.40
C ARG A 34 -8.15 31.68 32.92
N LEU A 35 -9.07 32.42 32.31
CA LEU A 35 -8.87 33.81 31.92
C LEU A 35 -8.64 34.71 33.15
N LYS A 36 -9.46 34.56 34.19
CA LYS A 36 -9.29 35.27 35.47
C LYS A 36 -7.93 34.96 36.10
N ALA A 37 -7.50 33.69 36.12
CA ALA A 37 -6.19 33.31 36.64
C ALA A 37 -5.00 33.85 35.82
N MET A 38 -5.19 34.11 34.53
CA MET A 38 -4.17 34.73 33.68
C MET A 38 -4.05 36.25 33.86
N VAL A 39 -5.10 36.92 34.35
CA VAL A 39 -5.19 38.38 34.41
C VAL A 39 -5.17 38.91 35.84
N LEU A 40 -5.63 38.12 36.83
CA LEU A 40 -5.79 38.52 38.22
C LEU A 40 -5.03 37.60 39.20
N PRO A 41 -4.54 38.12 40.34
CA PRO A 41 -4.51 39.54 40.71
C PRO A 41 -3.41 40.33 39.98
N LYS A 42 -2.45 39.64 39.36
CA LYS A 42 -1.43 40.23 38.48
C LYS A 42 -1.37 39.40 37.20
N MET A 43 -1.28 40.11 36.07
CA MET A 43 -1.22 39.51 34.74
C MET A 43 -0.01 38.56 34.63
N THR A 44 -0.28 37.31 34.26
CA THR A 44 0.77 36.30 34.03
C THR A 44 1.44 36.52 32.68
N ARG A 45 2.61 35.91 32.48
CA ARG A 45 3.34 35.98 31.20
C ARG A 45 2.50 35.44 30.03
N ASP A 46 1.75 34.37 30.27
CA ASP A 46 0.82 33.80 29.29
C ASP A 46 -0.37 34.71 29.03
N GLY A 47 -0.92 35.34 30.07
CA GLY A 47 -1.96 36.36 29.93
C GLY A 47 -1.51 37.54 29.08
N ALA A 48 -0.30 38.04 29.29
CA ALA A 48 0.30 39.11 28.49
C ALA A 48 0.49 38.71 27.03
N LYS A 49 1.01 37.50 26.78
CA LYS A 49 1.20 36.96 25.41
C LYS A 49 -0.12 36.79 24.66
N LYS A 50 -1.19 36.43 25.36
CA LYS A 50 -2.54 36.26 24.78
C LYS A 50 -3.23 37.61 24.52
N LEU A 51 -3.03 38.62 25.38
CA LEU A 51 -3.58 39.97 25.19
C LEU A 51 -2.96 40.72 24.00
N ASP A 52 -1.71 40.41 23.65
CA ASP A 52 -1.00 40.99 22.50
C ASP A 52 -1.54 40.48 21.14
N GLN A 53 -2.31 39.39 21.15
CA GLN A 53 -3.01 38.90 19.96
C GLN A 53 -4.28 39.73 19.75
N ARG A 54 -4.26 40.63 18.75
CA ARG A 54 -5.36 41.57 18.42
C ARG A 54 -6.75 40.92 18.32
N ASP A 55 -6.81 39.68 17.83
CA ASP A 55 -8.08 38.96 17.68
C ASP A 55 -8.56 38.31 18.97
N PHE A 56 -7.65 38.00 19.90
CA PHE A 56 -7.97 37.34 21.17
C PHE A 56 -8.97 38.16 21.99
N VAL A 57 -8.61 39.42 22.24
CA VAL A 57 -9.38 40.33 23.09
C VAL A 57 -10.75 40.66 22.49
N ARG A 58 -10.80 40.90 21.17
CA ARG A 58 -12.03 41.20 20.44
C ARG A 58 -12.95 39.97 20.32
N GLY A 59 -12.38 38.78 20.13
CA GLY A 59 -13.11 37.51 20.10
C GLY A 59 -13.65 37.11 21.48
N GLN A 60 -12.88 37.33 22.56
CA GLN A 60 -13.37 37.13 23.92
C GLN A 60 -14.44 38.17 24.31
N PHE A 61 -14.28 39.45 23.95
CA PHE A 61 -15.30 40.49 24.26
C PHE A 61 -16.60 40.33 23.48
N GLN A 62 -16.57 39.80 22.27
CA GLN A 62 -17.79 39.42 21.54
C GLN A 62 -18.48 38.18 22.14
N HIS A 63 -17.72 37.31 22.81
CA HIS A 63 -18.23 36.11 23.48
C HIS A 63 -18.74 36.38 24.91
N TYR A 64 -18.09 37.27 25.66
CA TYR A 64 -18.29 37.50 27.09
C TYR A 64 -18.78 38.91 27.40
N GLY A 65 -19.99 39.27 26.98
CA GLY A 65 -20.64 40.48 27.51
C GLY A 65 -20.98 40.39 29.00
N LEU A 66 -19.99 40.20 29.88
CA LEU A 66 -20.00 39.99 31.34
C LEU A 66 -19.82 38.54 31.84
N ASP A 67 -19.56 38.46 33.16
CA ASP A 67 -18.87 37.46 33.97
C ASP A 67 -19.35 36.00 33.98
N GLN A 68 -20.31 35.61 33.12
CA GLN A 68 -20.81 34.24 33.03
C GLN A 68 -21.13 33.88 31.57
N ILE A 69 -20.64 32.73 31.09
CA ILE A 69 -21.02 32.19 29.76
C ILE A 69 -22.52 31.88 29.80
N PRO A 70 -23.34 32.50 28.95
CA PRO A 70 -24.76 32.18 28.86
C PRO A 70 -24.99 30.69 28.63
N GLU A 71 -25.97 30.11 29.33
CA GLU A 71 -26.28 28.67 29.31
C GLU A 71 -26.43 28.13 27.89
N HIS A 72 -27.15 28.85 27.01
CA HIS A 72 -27.33 28.45 25.61
C HIS A 72 -26.02 28.32 24.81
N ILE A 73 -24.96 29.07 25.16
CA ILE A 73 -23.64 28.95 24.50
C ILE A 73 -22.90 27.73 25.04
N GLN A 74 -23.03 27.42 26.33
CA GLN A 74 -22.48 26.19 26.90
C GLN A 74 -23.16 24.96 26.29
N GLU A 75 -24.48 25.01 26.13
CA GLU A 75 -25.26 23.98 25.44
C GLU A 75 -24.81 23.81 23.98
N LEU A 76 -24.64 24.92 23.25
CA LEU A 76 -24.16 24.90 21.87
C LEU A 76 -22.76 24.29 21.77
N ARG A 77 -21.84 24.65 22.67
CA ARG A 77 -20.50 24.05 22.73
C ARG A 77 -20.56 22.55 23.00
N ALA A 78 -21.34 22.12 23.99
CA ALA A 78 -21.51 20.71 24.33
C ALA A 78 -22.19 19.92 23.19
N GLN A 79 -23.08 20.55 22.43
CA GLN A 79 -23.68 19.96 21.24
C GLN A 79 -22.63 19.80 20.13
N MET A 80 -21.90 20.86 19.78
CA MET A 80 -20.88 20.82 18.72
C MET A 80 -19.76 19.84 19.04
N HIS A 81 -19.34 19.73 20.31
CA HIS A 81 -18.35 18.75 20.73
C HIS A 81 -18.86 17.31 20.55
N ARG A 82 -20.10 17.01 20.91
CA ARG A 82 -20.70 15.69 20.71
C ARG A 82 -20.86 15.33 19.23
N GLU A 83 -21.29 16.27 18.42
CA GLU A 83 -21.39 16.06 16.96
C GLU A 83 -20.00 15.82 16.35
N TRP A 84 -18.99 16.56 16.81
CA TRP A 84 -17.60 16.33 16.40
C TRP A 84 -17.09 14.96 16.84
N LEU A 85 -17.29 14.56 18.09
CA LEU A 85 -16.91 13.21 18.56
C LEU A 85 -17.63 12.11 17.76
N ALA A 86 -18.92 12.30 17.45
CA ALA A 86 -19.71 11.36 16.68
C ALA A 86 -19.22 11.23 15.22
N SER A 87 -18.59 12.27 14.66
CA SER A 87 -18.04 12.22 13.30
C SER A 87 -16.62 11.62 13.22
N ARG A 88 -15.99 11.32 14.36
CA ARG A 88 -14.62 10.78 14.41
C ARG A 88 -14.63 9.26 14.50
N SER A 89 -13.66 8.62 13.86
CA SER A 89 -13.40 7.19 14.07
C SER A 89 -12.84 6.94 15.46
N ASP A 90 -12.89 5.70 15.92
CA ASP A 90 -12.34 5.35 17.23
C ASP A 90 -10.81 5.31 17.19
N GLU A 91 -10.21 4.99 16.03
CA GLU A 91 -8.77 5.14 15.78
C GLU A 91 -8.31 6.59 15.99
N ASP A 92 -9.04 7.57 15.45
CA ASP A 92 -8.70 9.01 15.55
C ASP A 92 -8.72 9.48 17.01
N LEU A 93 -9.67 8.96 17.80
CA LEU A 93 -9.87 9.36 19.20
C LEU A 93 -8.98 8.58 20.17
N SER A 94 -8.38 7.46 19.75
CA SER A 94 -7.51 6.61 20.58
C SER A 94 -6.31 7.34 21.20
N GLY A 95 -5.96 8.54 20.71
CA GLY A 95 -4.90 9.40 21.25
C GLY A 95 -5.30 10.14 22.52
N THR A 96 -6.60 10.31 22.75
CA THR A 96 -7.16 11.10 23.86
C THR A 96 -8.24 10.27 24.56
N PRO A 97 -7.87 9.49 25.59
CA PRO A 97 -8.80 8.58 26.27
C PRO A 97 -10.11 9.24 26.73
N GLU A 98 -10.04 10.51 27.16
CA GLU A 98 -11.19 11.28 27.62
C GLU A 98 -12.26 11.42 26.53
N TRP A 99 -11.87 11.59 25.27
CA TRP A 99 -12.81 11.75 24.16
C TRP A 99 -13.59 10.47 23.84
N ILE A 100 -12.95 9.31 23.97
CA ILE A 100 -13.62 8.02 23.86
C ILE A 100 -14.63 7.83 25.00
N LEU A 101 -14.23 8.18 26.24
CA LEU A 101 -15.10 8.10 27.40
C LEU A 101 -16.32 9.03 27.26
N ASP A 102 -16.13 10.28 26.81
CA ASP A 102 -17.21 11.23 26.54
C ASP A 102 -18.15 10.76 25.41
N LYS A 103 -17.57 10.13 24.37
CA LYS A 103 -18.32 9.61 23.22
C LYS A 103 -19.22 8.43 23.59
N TYR A 104 -18.80 7.57 24.50
CA TYR A 104 -19.50 6.29 24.72
C TYR A 104 -20.04 6.06 26.14
N PHE A 105 -19.44 6.63 27.18
CA PHE A 105 -19.66 6.16 28.56
C PHE A 105 -19.99 7.26 29.58
N LEU A 106 -19.70 8.53 29.30
CA LEU A 106 -19.98 9.64 30.22
C LEU A 106 -21.20 10.44 29.78
N ASP A 107 -21.95 11.07 30.69
CA ASP A 107 -23.04 12.00 30.35
C ASP A 107 -22.53 13.42 30.08
N ARG A 108 -23.45 14.39 30.01
CA ARG A 108 -23.10 15.81 29.78
C ARG A 108 -22.32 16.43 30.94
N SER A 109 -22.43 15.88 32.15
CA SER A 109 -21.68 16.31 33.32
C SER A 109 -20.33 15.60 33.47
N GLY A 110 -20.01 14.65 32.59
CA GLY A 110 -18.81 13.83 32.70
C GLY A 110 -18.97 12.67 33.69
N GLU A 111 -20.21 12.39 34.12
CA GLU A 111 -20.50 11.29 35.05
C GLU A 111 -20.80 10.00 34.29
N PRO A 112 -20.52 8.80 34.86
CA PRO A 112 -20.79 7.53 34.19
C PRO A 112 -22.29 7.33 33.86
N ASP A 113 -22.62 7.10 32.59
CA ASP A 113 -23.98 6.82 32.12
C ASP A 113 -24.12 5.39 31.58
N ARG A 114 -24.67 4.51 32.43
CA ARG A 114 -24.86 3.09 32.14
C ARG A 114 -25.89 2.81 31.03
N ASN A 115 -26.72 3.79 30.68
CA ASN A 115 -27.68 3.63 29.59
C ASN A 115 -27.05 3.92 28.23
N ARG A 116 -25.88 4.58 28.21
CA ARG A 116 -25.11 4.75 26.98
C ARG A 116 -24.37 3.47 26.65
N THR A 117 -24.44 3.09 25.37
CA THR A 117 -23.63 2.02 24.78
C THR A 117 -23.76 0.68 25.52
N PRO A 118 -24.93 0.00 25.39
CA PRO A 118 -25.21 -1.24 26.11
C PRO A 118 -24.34 -2.43 25.65
N THR A 119 -23.69 -2.31 24.49
CA THR A 119 -22.79 -3.32 23.92
C THR A 119 -21.34 -2.91 24.11
N PRO A 120 -20.40 -3.86 24.28
CA PRO A 120 -18.98 -3.54 24.37
C PRO A 120 -18.47 -2.76 23.14
N VAL A 121 -17.61 -1.76 23.38
CA VAL A 121 -16.92 -0.97 22.35
C VAL A 121 -15.46 -1.41 22.31
N GLY A 122 -14.94 -1.73 21.13
CA GLY A 122 -13.52 -2.02 20.93
C GLY A 122 -12.78 -0.77 20.45
N VAL A 123 -11.74 -0.36 21.18
CA VAL A 123 -10.87 0.75 20.80
C VAL A 123 -9.55 0.18 20.28
N PRO A 124 -9.25 0.30 18.98
CA PRO A 124 -8.08 -0.29 18.37
C PRO A 124 -6.82 0.54 18.65
N PHE A 125 -5.70 -0.17 18.81
CA PHE A 125 -4.36 0.37 18.96
C PHE A 125 -3.39 -0.43 18.09
N PRO A 126 -2.30 0.19 17.60
CA PRO A 126 -1.21 -0.54 16.99
C PRO A 126 -0.64 -1.59 17.94
N ALA A 127 -0.31 -2.79 17.44
CA ALA A 127 0.19 -3.90 18.27
C ALA A 127 1.41 -3.52 19.14
N SER A 128 2.26 -2.62 18.65
CA SER A 128 3.46 -2.12 19.33
C SER A 128 3.19 -1.06 20.41
N SER A 129 1.97 -0.51 20.50
CA SER A 129 1.70 0.69 21.30
C SER A 129 1.32 0.41 22.77
N SER A 130 2.22 -0.24 23.51
CA SER A 130 1.99 -0.58 24.93
C SER A 130 1.75 0.66 25.82
N TYR A 131 2.48 1.74 25.58
CA TYR A 131 2.35 2.99 26.34
C TYR A 131 0.95 3.62 26.20
N ARG A 132 0.45 3.77 24.96
CA ARG A 132 -0.86 4.37 24.71
C ARG A 132 -1.98 3.54 25.32
N VAL A 133 -1.88 2.22 25.21
CA VAL A 133 -2.82 1.29 25.84
C VAL A 133 -2.81 1.45 27.36
N SER A 134 -1.64 1.59 27.99
CA SER A 134 -1.53 1.80 29.45
C SER A 134 -2.22 3.09 29.88
N VAL A 135 -1.90 4.22 29.24
CA VAL A 135 -2.51 5.53 29.55
C VAL A 135 -4.02 5.48 29.35
N PHE A 136 -4.49 4.84 28.28
CA PHE A 136 -5.90 4.65 28.02
C PHE A 136 -6.59 3.82 29.10
N CYS A 137 -5.98 2.71 29.51
CA CYS A 137 -6.50 1.84 30.56
C CYS A 137 -6.56 2.57 31.93
N GLU A 138 -5.57 3.39 32.27
CA GLU A 138 -5.58 4.20 33.49
C GLU A 138 -6.73 5.22 33.51
N ALA A 139 -7.06 5.81 32.37
CA ALA A 139 -8.20 6.71 32.25
C ALA A 139 -9.53 5.97 32.44
N VAL A 140 -9.67 4.79 31.83
CA VAL A 140 -10.84 3.92 31.97
C VAL A 140 -11.04 3.47 33.42
N ASP A 141 -9.98 3.10 34.12
CA ASP A 141 -10.03 2.61 35.51
C ASP A 141 -10.55 3.69 36.50
N ARG A 142 -10.59 4.97 36.10
CA ARG A 142 -11.18 6.07 36.88
C ARG A 142 -12.70 6.16 36.73
N VAL A 143 -13.29 5.50 35.73
CA VAL A 143 -14.75 5.53 35.47
C VAL A 143 -15.42 4.42 36.26
N SER A 144 -16.22 4.81 37.25
CA SER A 144 -16.83 3.86 38.19
C SER A 144 -17.80 2.88 37.51
N GLY A 145 -17.48 1.59 37.60
CA GLY A 145 -18.31 0.50 37.08
C GLY A 145 -18.12 0.21 35.59
N LEU A 146 -17.17 0.87 34.91
CA LEU A 146 -16.79 0.54 33.54
C LEU A 146 -15.78 -0.63 33.58
N HIS A 147 -16.03 -1.68 32.79
CA HIS A 147 -15.14 -2.83 32.67
C HIS A 147 -14.30 -2.73 31.41
N ARG A 148 -13.08 -3.32 31.47
CA ARG A 148 -12.19 -3.44 30.32
C ARG A 148 -11.57 -4.81 30.18
N ALA A 149 -11.34 -5.23 28.94
CA ALA A 149 -10.53 -6.39 28.60
C ALA A 149 -9.78 -6.13 27.29
N THR A 150 -8.59 -6.70 27.13
CA THR A 150 -7.76 -6.49 25.94
C THR A 150 -7.79 -7.73 25.06
N GLY A 151 -8.22 -7.58 23.82
CA GLY A 151 -8.02 -8.54 22.75
C GLY A 151 -6.70 -8.26 22.04
N ASN A 152 -5.93 -9.30 21.74
CA ASN A 152 -4.71 -9.18 20.96
C ASN A 152 -4.81 -10.07 19.72
N SER A 153 -4.32 -9.59 18.59
CA SER A 153 -4.04 -10.38 17.40
C SER A 153 -2.61 -10.14 16.92
N SER A 154 -2.27 -10.68 15.75
CA SER A 154 -0.98 -10.44 15.10
C SER A 154 -0.83 -9.00 14.59
N LYS A 155 -1.94 -8.35 14.18
CA LYS A 155 -1.93 -7.01 13.57
C LYS A 155 -2.36 -5.92 14.55
N THR A 156 -3.36 -6.20 15.38
CA THR A 156 -3.99 -5.18 16.22
C THR A 156 -4.07 -5.57 17.69
N ARG A 157 -4.18 -4.54 18.52
CA ARG A 157 -4.50 -4.68 19.93
C ARG A 157 -5.73 -3.83 20.21
N THR A 158 -6.80 -4.45 20.67
CA THR A 158 -8.07 -3.75 20.91
C THR A 158 -8.43 -3.79 22.40
N VAL A 159 -8.68 -2.62 22.99
CA VAL A 159 -9.22 -2.52 24.36
C VAL A 159 -10.73 -2.45 24.27
N TYR A 160 -11.40 -3.49 24.75
CA TYR A 160 -12.85 -3.56 24.84
C TYR A 160 -13.33 -2.93 26.14
N LEU A 161 -14.35 -2.08 26.05
CA LEU A 161 -14.95 -1.34 27.15
C LEU A 161 -16.45 -1.61 27.23
N GLY A 162 -17.02 -1.68 28.43
CA GLY A 162 -18.47 -1.81 28.58
C GLY A 162 -18.93 -1.96 30.02
N TRP A 163 -20.24 -1.85 30.25
CA TRP A 163 -20.85 -1.94 31.58
C TRP A 163 -21.05 -3.38 32.08
N ASN A 164 -20.90 -4.37 31.20
CA ASN A 164 -21.03 -5.79 31.54
C ASN A 164 -19.69 -6.50 31.34
N SER A 165 -19.08 -6.91 32.45
CA SER A 165 -17.77 -7.60 32.45
C SER A 165 -17.74 -8.85 31.59
N GLU A 166 -18.79 -9.69 31.63
CA GLU A 166 -18.82 -10.94 30.86
C GLU A 166 -18.87 -10.68 29.35
N ALA A 167 -19.65 -9.66 28.95
CA ALA A 167 -19.74 -9.26 27.54
C ALA A 167 -18.40 -8.69 27.04
N VAL A 168 -17.72 -7.90 27.87
CA VAL A 168 -16.40 -7.31 27.57
C VAL A 168 -15.33 -8.41 27.45
N ASP A 169 -15.28 -9.34 28.40
CA ASP A 169 -14.34 -10.47 28.37
C ASP A 169 -14.57 -11.37 27.16
N LYS A 170 -15.84 -11.62 26.82
CA LYS A 170 -16.21 -12.40 25.63
C LYS A 170 -15.73 -11.70 24.36
N ALA A 171 -15.96 -10.40 24.23
CA ALA A 171 -15.53 -9.63 23.07
C ALA A 171 -14.00 -9.65 22.89
N ALA A 172 -13.26 -9.48 23.99
CA ALA A 172 -11.79 -9.54 23.97
C ALA A 172 -11.25 -10.93 23.59
N LYS A 173 -11.84 -12.02 24.10
CA LYS A 173 -11.45 -13.40 23.76
C LYS A 173 -11.73 -13.76 22.31
N GLU A 174 -12.85 -13.27 21.76
CA GLU A 174 -13.23 -13.52 20.37
C GLU A 174 -12.48 -12.65 19.36
N HIS A 175 -11.73 -11.63 19.80
CA HIS A 175 -11.10 -10.63 18.94
C HIS A 175 -10.23 -11.24 17.85
N ALA A 176 -9.24 -12.06 18.23
CA ALA A 176 -8.32 -12.70 17.28
C ALA A 176 -9.06 -13.55 16.25
N SER A 177 -10.09 -14.31 16.68
CA SER A 177 -10.88 -15.14 15.77
C SER A 177 -11.76 -14.33 14.82
N LYS A 178 -12.29 -13.19 15.27
CA LYS A 178 -13.11 -12.28 14.45
C LYS A 178 -12.25 -11.57 13.41
N GLU A 179 -11.07 -11.10 13.80
CA GLU A 179 -10.14 -10.44 12.89
C GLU A 179 -9.57 -11.43 11.86
N ALA A 180 -9.17 -12.62 12.29
CA ALA A 180 -8.73 -13.67 11.36
C ALA A 180 -9.83 -14.04 10.37
N LYS A 181 -11.09 -14.15 10.84
CA LYS A 181 -12.22 -14.41 9.96
C LYS A 181 -12.49 -13.23 9.01
N ALA A 182 -12.46 -11.99 9.50
CA ALA A 182 -12.67 -10.81 8.67
C ALA A 182 -11.60 -10.71 7.56
N ALA A 183 -10.33 -10.95 7.89
CA ALA A 183 -9.25 -10.99 6.92
C ALA A 183 -9.43 -12.11 5.89
N GLN A 184 -9.89 -13.30 6.32
CA GLN A 184 -10.22 -14.39 5.40
C GLN A 184 -11.41 -14.05 4.50
N ASP A 185 -12.48 -13.49 5.06
CA ASP A 185 -13.69 -13.11 4.31
C ASP A 185 -13.33 -12.04 3.24
N GLU A 186 -12.48 -11.06 3.60
CA GLU A 186 -11.95 -10.04 2.68
C GLU A 186 -11.05 -10.65 1.59
N GLU A 187 -10.20 -11.61 1.93
CA GLU A 187 -9.37 -12.34 0.97
C GLU A 187 -10.21 -13.16 -0.02
N GLU A 188 -11.24 -13.86 0.48
CA GLU A 188 -12.18 -14.63 -0.34
C GLU A 188 -13.00 -13.72 -1.27
N GLU A 189 -13.44 -12.55 -0.79
CA GLU A 189 -14.14 -11.55 -1.59
C GLU A 189 -13.25 -11.01 -2.72
N ARG A 190 -12.04 -10.58 -2.39
CA ARG A 190 -11.05 -10.11 -3.37
C ARG A 190 -10.72 -11.18 -4.42
N GLU A 191 -10.52 -12.43 -4.00
CA GLU A 191 -10.27 -13.53 -4.94
C GLU A 191 -11.50 -13.80 -5.83
N ALA A 192 -12.72 -13.69 -5.30
CA ALA A 192 -13.94 -13.86 -6.08
C ALA A 192 -14.09 -12.77 -7.15
N GLU A 193 -13.77 -11.51 -6.82
CA GLU A 193 -13.77 -10.40 -7.77
C GLU A 193 -12.71 -10.60 -8.87
N ARG A 194 -11.48 -10.94 -8.48
CA ARG A 194 -10.38 -11.23 -9.40
C ARG A 194 -10.69 -12.41 -10.33
N ALA A 195 -11.30 -13.47 -9.81
CA ALA A 195 -11.76 -14.61 -10.59
C ALA A 195 -12.91 -14.23 -11.55
N ALA A 196 -13.80 -13.32 -11.15
CA ALA A 196 -14.86 -12.81 -12.00
C ALA A 196 -14.30 -12.00 -13.18
N MET A 197 -13.34 -11.11 -12.95
CA MET A 197 -12.66 -10.35 -14.01
C MET A 197 -11.98 -11.28 -15.02
N HIS A 198 -11.22 -12.27 -14.55
CA HIS A 198 -10.57 -13.24 -15.44
C HIS A 198 -11.60 -14.07 -16.24
N LYS A 199 -12.70 -14.46 -15.61
CA LYS A 199 -13.78 -15.19 -16.28
C LYS A 199 -14.46 -14.35 -17.36
N GLU A 200 -14.73 -13.07 -17.08
CA GLU A 200 -15.28 -12.12 -18.05
C GLU A 200 -14.35 -11.96 -19.26
N TYR A 201 -13.04 -11.81 -19.00
CA TYR A 201 -12.04 -11.80 -20.05
C TYR A 201 -12.08 -13.08 -20.90
N LEU A 202 -12.05 -14.26 -20.27
CA LEU A 202 -12.14 -15.55 -20.98
C LEU A 202 -13.40 -15.67 -21.84
N ASP A 203 -14.52 -15.13 -21.38
CA ASP A 203 -15.77 -15.09 -22.13
C ASP A 203 -15.69 -14.15 -23.34
N SER A 204 -15.00 -13.01 -23.20
CA SER A 204 -14.80 -12.03 -24.29
C SER A 204 -13.95 -12.60 -25.43
N ILE A 205 -12.91 -13.37 -25.13
CA ILE A 205 -11.95 -13.89 -26.12
C ILE A 205 -12.40 -15.18 -26.81
N LYS A 206 -13.55 -15.75 -26.45
CA LYS A 206 -14.13 -16.93 -27.14
C LYS A 206 -14.39 -16.68 -28.64
N LYS A 207 -14.53 -15.42 -29.04
CA LYS A 207 -14.84 -15.00 -30.41
C LYS A 207 -13.62 -14.50 -31.20
N GLN A 208 -12.47 -14.30 -30.54
CA GLN A 208 -11.26 -13.79 -31.19
C GLN A 208 -10.46 -14.91 -31.89
N LYS A 209 -9.88 -14.59 -33.04
CA LYS A 209 -9.14 -15.53 -33.89
C LYS A 209 -7.64 -15.54 -33.64
N SER A 210 -7.06 -14.39 -33.32
CA SER A 210 -5.66 -14.23 -32.90
C SER A 210 -5.61 -14.04 -31.38
N ARG A 211 -4.55 -14.57 -30.76
CA ARG A 211 -4.26 -14.38 -29.34
C ARG A 211 -2.83 -13.88 -29.22
N SER A 212 -2.64 -12.87 -28.38
CA SER A 212 -1.38 -12.20 -28.10
C SER A 212 -1.13 -12.27 -26.59
N PRO A 213 0.12 -12.29 -26.12
CA PRO A 213 0.41 -12.08 -24.70
C PRO A 213 0.11 -10.64 -24.23
N VAL A 214 -0.13 -9.70 -25.14
CA VAL A 214 -0.52 -8.32 -24.82
C VAL A 214 -1.82 -8.27 -24.03
N GLY A 215 -1.81 -7.49 -22.96
CA GLY A 215 -2.93 -7.36 -22.05
C GLY A 215 -2.50 -7.03 -20.63
N GLU A 216 -3.49 -6.93 -19.75
CA GLU A 216 -3.33 -6.67 -18.33
C GLU A 216 -3.55 -7.96 -17.55
N TYR A 217 -2.66 -8.21 -16.59
CA TYR A 217 -2.64 -9.40 -15.77
C TYR A 217 -2.64 -9.00 -14.31
N ILE A 218 -3.47 -9.70 -13.55
CA ILE A 218 -3.36 -9.73 -12.09
C ILE A 218 -2.41 -10.85 -11.71
N VAL A 219 -1.56 -10.57 -10.73
CA VAL A 219 -0.45 -11.42 -10.28
C VAL A 219 -0.71 -11.91 -8.85
N ASP A 220 -0.26 -13.13 -8.57
CA ASP A 220 -0.17 -13.72 -7.23
C ASP A 220 1.30 -14.05 -6.97
N CYS A 221 1.82 -13.63 -5.82
CA CYS A 221 3.23 -13.78 -5.45
C CYS A 221 3.36 -13.94 -3.93
N ASP A 222 3.26 -15.19 -3.47
CA ASP A 222 3.28 -15.55 -2.04
C ASP A 222 4.45 -14.93 -1.27
N GLU A 223 5.64 -14.81 -1.88
CA GLU A 223 6.82 -14.25 -1.25
C GLU A 223 6.65 -12.75 -0.94
N VAL A 224 6.07 -11.99 -1.88
CA VAL A 224 5.82 -10.55 -1.73
C VAL A 224 4.62 -10.31 -0.83
N GLU A 225 3.51 -10.99 -1.08
CA GLU A 225 2.27 -10.86 -0.30
C GLU A 225 2.46 -11.29 1.16
N GLY A 226 3.33 -12.28 1.41
CA GLY A 226 3.66 -12.75 2.74
C GLY A 226 4.59 -11.81 3.53
N GLN A 227 5.57 -11.20 2.86
CA GLN A 227 6.53 -10.30 3.53
C GLN A 227 6.01 -8.87 3.67
N TRP A 228 5.16 -8.40 2.75
CA TRP A 228 4.62 -7.03 2.74
C TRP A 228 3.10 -6.98 2.51
N PRO A 229 2.30 -7.57 3.42
CA PRO A 229 0.85 -7.69 3.23
C PRO A 229 0.14 -6.33 3.13
N ASP A 230 0.69 -5.27 3.72
CA ASP A 230 0.07 -3.93 3.73
C ASP A 230 0.48 -3.08 2.50
N GLN A 231 1.35 -3.58 1.62
CA GLN A 231 1.81 -2.90 0.40
C GLN A 231 1.22 -3.51 -0.87
N VAL A 232 0.36 -4.53 -0.72
CA VAL A 232 -0.25 -5.28 -1.83
C VAL A 232 -1.77 -5.08 -1.89
N ASP A 233 -2.31 -4.07 -1.18
CA ASP A 233 -3.75 -3.79 -1.09
C ASP A 233 -4.38 -3.52 -2.46
N ASP A 234 -3.67 -2.81 -3.35
CA ASP A 234 -4.12 -2.52 -4.71
C ASP A 234 -3.96 -3.72 -5.68
N GLY A 235 -3.38 -4.82 -5.20
CA GLY A 235 -3.08 -6.03 -5.96
C GLY A 235 -1.82 -5.90 -6.84
N LEU A 236 -1.21 -7.04 -7.13
CA LEU A 236 -0.03 -7.09 -7.99
C LEU A 236 -0.44 -7.17 -9.46
N THR A 237 0.26 -6.45 -10.33
CA THR A 237 -0.11 -6.35 -11.76
C THR A 237 1.08 -6.44 -12.70
N ILE A 238 0.79 -6.93 -13.91
CA ILE A 238 1.68 -6.87 -15.08
C ILE A 238 0.85 -6.44 -16.29
N SER A 239 1.29 -5.39 -16.98
CA SER A 239 0.73 -4.94 -18.25
C SER A 239 1.73 -5.18 -19.38
N ILE A 240 1.38 -6.02 -20.34
CA ILE A 240 2.25 -6.41 -21.47
C ILE A 240 1.83 -5.65 -22.74
N PHE A 241 2.80 -5.04 -23.40
CA PHE A 241 2.66 -4.22 -24.61
C PHE A 241 3.46 -4.82 -25.77
N ASP A 242 2.98 -4.60 -27.00
CA ASP A 242 3.77 -4.86 -28.20
C ASP A 242 4.93 -3.85 -28.28
N THR A 243 6.08 -4.29 -28.79
CA THR A 243 7.17 -3.40 -29.20
C THR A 243 7.21 -3.29 -30.73
N GLU A 244 8.08 -2.44 -31.26
CA GLU A 244 8.34 -2.38 -32.71
C GLU A 244 8.98 -3.67 -33.23
N ASN A 245 9.63 -4.46 -32.36
CA ASN A 245 10.30 -5.69 -32.69
C ASN A 245 9.35 -6.90 -32.54
N PRO A 246 9.05 -7.62 -33.63
CA PRO A 246 8.20 -8.80 -33.56
C PRO A 246 8.72 -9.83 -32.56
N ASP A 247 7.80 -10.44 -31.81
CA ASP A 247 8.07 -11.44 -30.76
C ASP A 247 8.83 -10.93 -29.52
N ILE A 248 9.16 -9.63 -29.45
CA ILE A 248 9.64 -8.96 -28.24
C ILE A 248 8.52 -8.08 -27.69
N TYR A 249 8.26 -8.22 -26.39
CA TYR A 249 7.23 -7.46 -25.68
C TYR A 249 7.87 -6.73 -24.51
N GLN A 250 7.34 -5.55 -24.21
CA GLN A 250 7.64 -4.83 -22.99
C GLN A 250 6.51 -5.08 -22.01
N ALA A 251 6.81 -5.21 -20.72
CA ALA A 251 5.80 -5.21 -19.69
C ALA A 251 6.13 -4.22 -18.58
N GLU A 252 5.15 -3.44 -18.17
CA GLU A 252 5.20 -2.70 -16.91
C GLU A 252 4.71 -3.63 -15.80
N PHE A 253 5.42 -3.71 -14.68
CA PHE A 253 4.99 -4.50 -13.53
C PHE A 253 4.97 -3.68 -12.26
N ASP A 254 4.02 -4.01 -11.39
CA ASP A 254 3.87 -3.44 -10.06
C ASP A 254 3.57 -4.57 -9.07
N PHE A 255 4.56 -4.90 -8.25
CA PHE A 255 4.48 -5.89 -7.18
C PHE A 255 4.35 -5.18 -5.80
N GLY A 256 3.88 -3.93 -5.77
CA GLY A 256 3.69 -3.12 -4.56
C GLY A 256 4.99 -2.55 -4.01
N VAL A 257 5.86 -3.42 -3.49
CA VAL A 257 7.19 -3.02 -2.96
C VAL A 257 8.24 -2.81 -4.03
N ILE A 258 8.02 -3.38 -5.21
CA ILE A 258 8.90 -3.28 -6.36
C ILE A 258 8.08 -3.08 -7.61
N GLU A 259 8.48 -2.11 -8.42
CA GLU A 259 7.89 -1.84 -9.73
C GLU A 259 9.00 -1.77 -10.79
N GLY A 260 8.66 -1.94 -12.06
CA GLY A 260 9.68 -1.91 -13.09
C GLY A 260 9.20 -2.18 -14.51
N ILE A 261 10.18 -2.43 -15.37
CA ILE A 261 9.98 -2.86 -16.75
C ILE A 261 10.58 -4.25 -16.95
N MET A 262 9.83 -5.10 -17.66
CA MET A 262 10.30 -6.39 -18.16
C MET A 262 10.34 -6.36 -19.68
N LEU A 263 11.41 -6.88 -20.27
CA LEU A 263 11.46 -7.25 -21.68
C LEU A 263 11.34 -8.77 -21.77
N LEU A 264 10.44 -9.25 -22.61
CA LEU A 264 10.17 -10.68 -22.75
C LEU A 264 10.11 -11.13 -24.21
N GLY A 265 10.63 -12.33 -24.47
CA GLY A 265 10.62 -12.93 -25.81
C GLY A 265 10.77 -14.45 -25.77
N PRO A 266 10.27 -15.18 -26.79
CA PRO A 266 10.36 -16.64 -26.85
C PRO A 266 11.76 -17.15 -27.22
N ASN A 267 12.63 -16.27 -27.74
CA ASN A 267 14.01 -16.59 -28.11
C ASN A 267 14.98 -15.78 -27.23
N GLU A 268 15.68 -16.48 -26.34
CA GLU A 268 16.62 -15.88 -25.38
C GLU A 268 17.69 -15.03 -26.06
N ARG A 269 18.29 -15.53 -27.14
CA ARG A 269 19.36 -14.83 -27.84
C ARG A 269 18.86 -13.52 -28.48
N ALA A 270 17.69 -13.55 -29.12
CA ALA A 270 17.12 -12.36 -29.72
C ALA A 270 16.74 -11.31 -28.66
N LEU A 271 16.26 -11.76 -27.50
CA LEU A 271 15.99 -10.89 -26.36
C LEU A 271 17.28 -10.28 -25.79
N GLU A 272 18.35 -11.06 -25.65
CA GLU A 272 19.64 -10.56 -25.17
C GLU A 272 20.27 -9.55 -26.15
N GLU A 273 20.18 -9.81 -27.46
CA GLU A 273 20.61 -8.86 -28.50
C GLU A 273 19.80 -7.55 -28.42
N TYR A 274 18.48 -7.63 -28.23
CA TYR A 274 17.62 -6.45 -28.07
C TYR A 274 17.95 -5.63 -26.81
N VAL A 275 18.10 -6.30 -25.67
CA VAL A 275 18.45 -5.63 -24.40
C VAL A 275 19.81 -4.94 -24.50
N SER A 276 20.77 -5.55 -25.21
CA SER A 276 22.09 -4.96 -25.40
C SER A 276 22.04 -3.69 -26.27
N LEU A 277 21.12 -3.60 -27.22
CA LEU A 277 20.89 -2.40 -28.04
C LEU A 277 20.30 -1.27 -27.19
N GLU A 278 19.24 -1.57 -26.42
CA GLU A 278 18.61 -0.60 -25.51
C GLU A 278 19.64 -0.06 -24.48
N GLU A 279 20.52 -0.92 -23.96
CA GLU A 279 21.58 -0.51 -23.03
C GLU A 279 22.70 0.31 -23.68
N ALA A 280 22.92 0.18 -25.00
CA ALA A 280 23.90 0.99 -25.73
C ALA A 280 23.37 2.40 -25.99
N GLU A 281 22.10 2.52 -26.40
CA GLU A 281 21.43 3.82 -26.62
C GLU A 281 21.39 4.65 -25.33
N ASP A 282 21.19 4.02 -24.17
CA ASP A 282 21.24 4.68 -22.86
C ASP A 282 22.62 5.31 -22.54
N ARG A 283 23.72 4.80 -23.08
CA ARG A 283 25.08 5.30 -22.79
C ARG A 283 25.47 6.51 -23.64
N GLU A 284 25.00 6.57 -24.89
CA GLU A 284 25.36 7.66 -25.81
C GLU A 284 24.83 9.02 -25.36
N ASP A 285 23.78 9.05 -24.52
CA ASP A 285 23.19 10.28 -23.99
C ASP A 285 23.92 10.85 -22.75
N TYR A 286 24.85 10.09 -22.15
CA TYR A 286 25.56 10.48 -20.93
C TYR A 286 27.01 10.96 -21.17
N ASP A 287 27.60 10.63 -22.33
CA ASP A 287 29.00 10.92 -22.65
C ASP A 287 29.20 12.22 -23.47
N SER A 288 28.13 13.01 -23.66
CA SER A 288 28.17 14.26 -24.43
C SER A 288 28.44 15.53 -23.58
N GLU A 289 28.67 15.42 -22.27
CA GLU A 289 29.12 16.56 -21.45
C GLU A 289 30.65 16.52 -21.25
N ASP A 290 31.34 16.93 -22.30
CA ASP A 290 32.46 17.91 -22.30
C ASP A 290 33.21 18.05 -20.96
N TYR A 291 34.08 17.09 -20.67
CA TYR A 291 35.30 17.36 -19.93
C TYR A 291 36.47 17.33 -20.91
N ASP A 292 36.79 18.51 -21.42
CA ASP A 292 38.07 18.88 -22.03
C ASP A 292 39.20 18.54 -21.04
N SER A 293 39.63 17.28 -21.03
CA SER A 293 40.84 16.80 -20.34
C SER A 293 41.90 16.61 -21.40
N GLU A 294 42.69 17.67 -21.58
CA GLU A 294 43.99 17.63 -22.23
C GLU A 294 44.86 16.51 -21.62
N ASP A 295 45.61 15.83 -22.50
CA ASP A 295 46.91 15.18 -22.24
C ASP A 295 46.97 14.02 -21.23
N ASP A 296 47.13 12.79 -21.75
CA ASP A 296 48.46 12.17 -21.82
C ASP A 296 48.39 10.84 -22.59
N GLU A 297 48.97 10.85 -23.78
CA GLU A 297 49.26 9.65 -24.56
C GLU A 297 50.50 8.95 -23.97
N GLU A 298 50.33 7.80 -23.33
CA GLU A 298 51.40 6.81 -23.18
C GLU A 298 50.93 5.42 -23.64
N ASP A 299 51.07 5.23 -24.94
CA ASP A 299 51.80 4.13 -25.60
C ASP A 299 52.26 2.97 -24.69
N LEU A 300 51.58 1.82 -24.77
CA LEU A 300 52.19 0.50 -24.50
C LEU A 300 51.66 -0.54 -25.49
N GLU A 301 52.50 -0.79 -26.49
CA GLU A 301 52.48 -1.93 -27.40
C GLU A 301 52.67 -3.28 -26.67
N ASP A 302 52.11 -4.31 -27.32
CA ASP A 302 52.55 -5.71 -27.41
C ASP A 302 52.51 -6.62 -26.17
N GLU A 303 51.72 -7.70 -26.24
CA GLU A 303 52.22 -9.03 -26.69
C GLU A 303 51.10 -10.09 -26.59
N ASP A 304 50.66 -10.54 -27.77
CA ASP A 304 50.69 -11.93 -28.22
C ASP A 304 50.42 -13.10 -27.22
N ASN A 305 49.39 -13.89 -27.56
CA ASN A 305 49.54 -15.27 -28.07
C ASN A 305 48.70 -16.39 -27.38
N ASN A 306 48.25 -17.31 -28.24
CA ASN A 306 47.85 -18.72 -28.00
C ASN A 306 46.56 -19.03 -27.22
N GLU A 307 45.80 -20.10 -27.48
CA GLU A 307 45.70 -21.16 -28.52
C GLU A 307 44.34 -21.83 -28.20
N GLU A 308 43.47 -22.04 -29.19
CA GLU A 308 42.98 -23.37 -29.60
C GLU A 308 42.87 -24.44 -28.50
N GLU A 309 41.65 -24.94 -28.23
CA GLU A 309 41.42 -26.38 -28.30
C GLU A 309 39.92 -26.75 -28.44
N GLU A 310 39.69 -27.56 -29.47
CA GLU A 310 38.48 -28.32 -29.75
C GLU A 310 38.15 -29.31 -28.63
N GLN A 311 36.87 -29.63 -28.40
CA GLN A 311 36.42 -31.03 -28.56
C GLN A 311 34.90 -31.23 -28.53
N ASN A 312 34.47 -31.84 -29.63
CA ASN A 312 33.28 -32.65 -29.81
C ASN A 312 32.82 -33.45 -28.58
N ASN A 313 31.50 -33.58 -28.40
CA ASN A 313 30.87 -34.91 -28.46
C ASN A 313 29.35 -34.85 -28.68
N ARG A 314 28.96 -35.21 -29.91
CA ARG A 314 27.63 -35.71 -30.27
C ARG A 314 27.55 -37.19 -29.90
N VAL A 315 26.55 -37.60 -29.12
CA VAL A 315 26.06 -38.99 -29.14
C VAL A 315 24.53 -38.99 -29.17
N GLY A 316 23.99 -39.29 -30.35
CA GLY A 316 22.62 -39.74 -30.49
C GLY A 316 22.52 -41.23 -30.17
N SER A 317 21.43 -41.65 -29.52
CA SER A 317 21.04 -43.06 -29.51
C SER A 317 19.53 -43.23 -29.68
N LYS A 318 19.20 -44.07 -30.66
CA LYS A 318 17.87 -44.34 -31.19
C LYS A 318 17.13 -45.38 -30.33
N ARG A 319 15.83 -45.12 -30.14
CA ARG A 319 14.65 -46.02 -30.21
C ARG A 319 14.72 -47.41 -29.54
N LYS A 320 13.74 -47.67 -28.68
CA LYS A 320 13.03 -48.96 -28.65
C LYS A 320 11.52 -48.76 -28.78
N ALA A 321 10.92 -49.55 -29.65
CA ALA A 321 9.50 -49.61 -29.96
C ALA A 321 8.88 -50.90 -29.40
N SER A 322 7.55 -50.96 -29.51
CA SER A 322 6.59 -52.03 -29.16
C SER A 322 6.12 -52.00 -27.70
N VAL A 323 4.83 -52.15 -27.38
CA VAL A 323 3.83 -53.10 -27.90
C VAL A 323 2.41 -52.52 -27.82
N VAL A 324 1.63 -52.78 -28.87
CA VAL A 324 0.19 -52.54 -28.96
C VAL A 324 -0.58 -53.57 -28.14
N LYS A 325 -1.46 -53.14 -27.22
CA LYS A 325 -2.61 -53.94 -26.78
C LYS A 325 -3.90 -53.17 -27.05
N ARG A 326 -4.74 -53.79 -27.89
CA ARG A 326 -6.10 -53.40 -28.24
C ARG A 326 -7.02 -53.66 -27.05
N SER A 327 -7.71 -52.65 -26.55
CA SER A 327 -8.99 -52.81 -25.85
C SER A 327 -9.98 -51.80 -26.42
N ARG A 328 -11.04 -52.35 -27.04
CA ARG A 328 -12.19 -51.61 -27.58
C ARG A 328 -12.99 -51.01 -26.42
N GLY A 329 -12.92 -49.70 -26.29
CA GLY A 329 -13.82 -48.88 -25.50
C GLY A 329 -14.00 -47.55 -26.24
N ARG A 330 -15.25 -47.18 -26.53
CA ARG A 330 -15.63 -45.93 -27.20
C ARG A 330 -15.02 -44.76 -26.39
N PRO A 331 -14.11 -43.95 -26.95
CA PRO A 331 -13.47 -42.90 -26.18
C PRO A 331 -14.50 -41.82 -25.85
N PRO A 332 -14.53 -41.29 -24.61
CA PRO A 332 -15.19 -40.02 -24.35
C PRO A 332 -14.56 -38.99 -25.29
N LYS A 333 -15.35 -38.03 -25.80
CA LYS A 333 -14.87 -36.89 -26.60
C LYS A 333 -13.61 -36.35 -25.93
N LYS A 334 -12.44 -36.66 -26.48
CA LYS A 334 -11.17 -36.13 -25.97
C LYS A 334 -11.30 -34.61 -26.10
N ALA A 335 -11.25 -33.93 -24.96
CA ALA A 335 -10.99 -32.50 -24.93
C ALA A 335 -9.79 -32.24 -25.85
N LYS A 336 -9.88 -31.18 -26.66
CA LYS A 336 -8.75 -30.78 -27.51
C LYS A 336 -7.50 -30.69 -26.62
N PRO A 337 -6.36 -31.26 -27.03
CA PRO A 337 -5.13 -31.13 -26.25
C PRO A 337 -4.88 -29.63 -26.03
N ALA A 338 -4.69 -29.24 -24.77
CA ALA A 338 -4.18 -27.91 -24.45
C ALA A 338 -2.91 -27.68 -25.29
N GLY A 339 -2.79 -26.50 -25.91
CA GLY A 339 -1.61 -26.13 -26.68
C GLY A 339 -0.35 -26.36 -25.84
N LYS A 340 0.78 -26.69 -26.49
CA LYS A 340 2.05 -26.86 -25.75
C LYS A 340 2.35 -25.57 -24.98
N PRO A 341 2.76 -25.65 -23.71
CA PRO A 341 3.22 -24.49 -22.96
C PRO A 341 4.33 -23.78 -23.73
N ILE A 342 4.24 -22.46 -23.83
CA ILE A 342 5.25 -21.61 -24.49
C ILE A 342 6.05 -20.91 -23.39
N LYS A 343 7.37 -21.04 -23.45
CA LYS A 343 8.30 -20.37 -22.52
C LYS A 343 8.76 -19.06 -23.15
N TYR A 344 8.75 -18.01 -22.35
CA TYR A 344 9.33 -16.71 -22.62
C TYR A 344 10.49 -16.49 -21.65
N PHE A 345 11.58 -15.95 -22.16
CA PHE A 345 12.68 -15.45 -21.37
C PHE A 345 12.38 -14.01 -20.96
N VAL A 346 12.86 -13.60 -19.80
CA VAL A 346 12.61 -12.28 -19.23
C VAL A 346 13.94 -11.64 -18.85
N ARG A 347 14.05 -10.35 -19.17
CA ARG A 347 15.04 -9.43 -18.58
C ARG A 347 14.27 -8.31 -17.92
N LEU A 348 14.62 -7.92 -16.69
CA LEU A 348 13.88 -6.87 -15.98
C LEU A 348 14.82 -5.90 -15.29
N LYS A 349 14.39 -4.64 -15.23
CA LYS A 349 14.96 -3.61 -14.36
C LYS A 349 13.87 -3.11 -13.43
N SER A 350 14.24 -2.69 -12.23
CA SER A 350 13.27 -2.44 -11.18
C SER A 350 13.65 -1.28 -10.27
N ARG A 351 12.67 -0.81 -9.50
CA ARG A 351 12.82 0.17 -8.44
C ARG A 351 12.04 -0.31 -7.22
N GLU A 352 12.70 -0.28 -6.07
CA GLU A 352 12.05 -0.48 -4.77
C GLU A 352 11.24 0.79 -4.42
N THR A 353 10.01 0.63 -3.93
CA THR A 353 9.03 1.74 -3.82
C THR A 353 9.08 2.50 -2.49
N GLY A 354 9.71 1.94 -1.45
CA GLY A 354 9.85 2.57 -0.13
C GLY A 354 10.89 3.70 -0.11
N GLU A 355 12.11 3.44 -0.57
CA GLU A 355 13.20 4.42 -0.67
C GLU A 355 13.41 4.93 -2.10
N GLY A 356 12.81 4.28 -3.11
CA GLY A 356 12.98 4.66 -4.51
C GLY A 356 14.32 4.23 -5.10
N VAL A 357 14.94 3.15 -4.59
CA VAL A 357 16.23 2.65 -5.09
C VAL A 357 16.03 1.92 -6.41
N ILE A 358 16.63 2.45 -7.47
CA ILE A 358 16.65 1.80 -8.79
C ILE A 358 17.71 0.70 -8.78
N SER A 359 17.37 -0.47 -9.32
CA SER A 359 18.29 -1.56 -9.67
C SER A 359 18.50 -1.52 -11.18
N PRO A 360 19.59 -0.87 -11.65
CA PRO A 360 19.78 -0.62 -13.07
C PRO A 360 20.31 -1.82 -13.85
N ASP A 361 20.86 -2.82 -13.17
CA ASP A 361 21.35 -4.04 -13.80
C ASP A 361 20.18 -4.96 -14.17
N ALA A 362 20.17 -5.44 -15.42
CA ALA A 362 19.09 -6.27 -15.92
C ALA A 362 19.13 -7.68 -15.32
N GLU A 363 18.15 -8.00 -14.49
CA GLU A 363 17.97 -9.32 -13.86
C GLU A 363 17.31 -10.31 -14.81
N LYS A 364 17.50 -11.62 -14.56
CA LYS A 364 16.97 -12.70 -15.42
C LYS A 364 15.69 -13.30 -14.84
N GLY A 365 14.88 -13.86 -15.74
CA GLY A 365 13.74 -14.68 -15.37
C GLY A 365 13.15 -15.43 -16.53
N SER A 366 12.02 -16.09 -16.28
CA SER A 366 11.23 -16.73 -17.32
C SER A 366 9.76 -16.81 -16.99
N ILE A 367 8.93 -16.78 -18.02
CA ILE A 367 7.48 -16.94 -17.95
C ILE A 367 7.09 -18.16 -18.79
N LYS A 368 6.12 -18.94 -18.30
CA LYS A 368 5.59 -20.11 -18.99
C LYS A 368 4.07 -20.04 -19.07
N PHE A 369 3.57 -19.75 -20.26
CA PHE A 369 2.12 -19.73 -20.51
C PHE A 369 1.53 -21.13 -20.44
N LYS A 370 0.40 -21.26 -19.75
CA LYS A 370 -0.28 -22.56 -19.53
C LYS A 370 -0.90 -23.12 -20.82
N GLY A 371 -1.18 -22.27 -21.79
CA GLY A 371 -1.73 -22.65 -23.09
C GLY A 371 -1.39 -21.63 -24.17
N SER A 372 -1.80 -21.92 -25.41
CA SER A 372 -1.60 -21.04 -26.56
C SER A 372 -2.54 -19.82 -26.58
N ASP A 373 -3.22 -19.57 -25.47
CA ASP A 373 -4.17 -18.48 -25.35
C ASP A 373 -3.70 -17.32 -24.51
N PHE A 374 -2.51 -17.46 -23.93
CA PHE A 374 -1.86 -16.45 -23.10
C PHE A 374 -2.70 -15.98 -21.90
N SER A 375 -3.79 -16.68 -21.58
CA SER A 375 -4.74 -16.25 -20.55
C SER A 375 -4.20 -16.39 -19.13
N ALA A 376 -3.19 -17.23 -18.92
CA ALA A 376 -2.53 -17.41 -17.65
C ALA A 376 -1.12 -18.00 -17.82
N PHE A 377 -0.24 -17.67 -16.89
CA PHE A 377 1.13 -18.17 -16.86
C PHE A 377 1.65 -18.35 -15.43
N THR A 378 2.79 -19.04 -15.34
CA THR A 378 3.64 -19.09 -14.14
C THR A 378 4.98 -18.49 -14.50
N GLY A 379 5.56 -17.68 -13.62
CA GLY A 379 6.87 -17.09 -13.83
C GLY A 379 7.81 -17.35 -12.67
N GLU A 380 9.09 -17.20 -12.95
CA GLU A 380 10.19 -17.20 -11.99
C GLU A 380 11.13 -16.05 -12.37
N ILE A 381 11.36 -15.11 -11.46
CA ILE A 381 12.19 -13.93 -11.71
C ILE A 381 13.14 -13.69 -10.54
N ASP A 382 14.31 -13.14 -10.82
CA ASP A 382 15.18 -12.57 -9.81
C ASP A 382 14.70 -11.14 -9.51
N LEU A 383 14.36 -10.88 -8.25
CA LEU A 383 13.91 -9.58 -7.76
C LEU A 383 14.90 -9.06 -6.73
N SER A 384 15.54 -7.93 -7.03
CA SER A 384 16.34 -7.18 -6.06
C SER A 384 15.53 -7.03 -4.77
N PHE A 385 16.15 -7.21 -3.60
CA PHE A 385 15.52 -7.09 -2.26
C PHE A 385 14.52 -8.17 -1.84
N VAL A 386 13.89 -8.91 -2.76
CA VAL A 386 12.99 -10.02 -2.40
C VAL A 386 13.74 -11.35 -2.38
N GLY A 387 14.41 -11.70 -3.47
CA GLY A 387 15.09 -12.99 -3.59
C GLY A 387 15.37 -13.43 -5.01
N ARG A 388 15.95 -14.63 -5.14
CA ARG A 388 16.25 -15.25 -6.43
C ARG A 388 15.22 -16.32 -6.79
N ASN A 389 14.90 -16.44 -8.07
CA ASN A 389 13.91 -17.37 -8.62
C ASN A 389 12.57 -17.28 -7.88
N VAL A 390 12.09 -16.06 -7.62
CA VAL A 390 10.82 -15.82 -6.94
C VAL A 390 9.68 -16.31 -7.83
N PRO A 391 8.92 -17.33 -7.40
CA PRO A 391 7.83 -17.86 -8.19
C PRO A 391 6.61 -16.94 -8.09
N PHE A 392 5.91 -16.76 -9.21
CA PHE A 392 4.65 -16.04 -9.24
C PHE A 392 3.70 -16.63 -10.28
N THR A 393 2.41 -16.32 -10.16
CA THR A 393 1.42 -16.69 -11.17
C THR A 393 0.66 -15.47 -11.64
N ALA A 394 0.15 -15.52 -12.87
CA ALA A 394 -0.59 -14.41 -13.44
C ALA A 394 -1.76 -14.91 -14.29
N ARG A 395 -2.84 -14.13 -14.32
CA ARG A 395 -4.02 -14.38 -15.14
C ARG A 395 -4.49 -13.09 -15.78
N MET A 396 -4.80 -13.15 -17.08
CA MET A 396 -5.17 -11.98 -17.87
C MET A 396 -6.61 -11.56 -17.51
N VAL A 397 -6.80 -10.26 -17.27
CA VAL A 397 -8.11 -9.65 -16.98
C VAL A 397 -8.55 -8.69 -18.09
N SER A 398 -7.63 -8.26 -18.95
CA SER A 398 -7.94 -7.44 -20.11
C SER A 398 -7.04 -7.77 -21.28
N GLY A 399 -7.60 -7.79 -22.50
CA GLY A 399 -6.83 -7.95 -23.74
C GLY A 399 -6.20 -6.65 -24.25
N THR A 400 -6.38 -5.56 -23.52
CA THR A 400 -5.72 -4.27 -23.76
C THR A 400 -4.90 -3.93 -22.53
N ALA A 401 -3.62 -3.63 -22.72
CA ALA A 401 -2.78 -3.19 -21.62
C ALA A 401 -3.16 -1.76 -21.19
N SER A 402 -3.21 -1.56 -19.87
CA SER A 402 -3.33 -0.27 -19.20
C SER A 402 -1.91 0.18 -18.81
N GLY A 403 -1.56 1.44 -19.03
CA GLY A 403 -0.18 1.94 -18.85
C GLY A 403 0.56 2.12 -20.18
N GLY A 404 1.88 2.30 -20.13
CA GLY A 404 2.73 2.59 -21.29
C GLY A 404 3.45 3.94 -21.21
N GLY A 405 3.65 4.44 -20.00
CA GLY A 405 4.38 5.69 -19.77
C GLY A 405 5.84 5.48 -19.38
N LYS A 406 6.20 4.27 -18.93
CA LYS A 406 7.54 3.95 -18.44
C LYS A 406 8.35 3.27 -19.54
N SER A 407 9.63 3.63 -19.63
CA SER A 407 10.58 3.02 -20.56
C SER A 407 11.63 2.18 -19.83
N TRP A 408 12.31 1.31 -20.56
CA TRP A 408 13.48 0.59 -20.05
C TRP A 408 14.56 1.55 -19.51
N SER A 409 14.73 2.69 -20.16
CA SER A 409 15.71 3.73 -19.83
C SER A 409 15.39 4.51 -18.53
N ASP A 410 14.13 4.52 -18.08
CA ASP A 410 13.74 5.10 -16.78
C ASP A 410 14.40 4.38 -15.59
N TYR A 411 14.91 3.18 -15.82
CA TYR A 411 15.60 2.35 -14.85
C TYR A 411 17.09 2.17 -15.19
N SER A 412 17.67 3.05 -16.02
CA SER A 412 19.09 3.02 -16.39
C SER A 412 20.03 3.40 -15.24
N HIS A 413 21.34 3.17 -15.42
CA HIS A 413 22.38 3.66 -14.51
C HIS A 413 22.35 5.19 -14.36
N ALA A 414 22.09 5.92 -15.44
CA ALA A 414 21.91 7.36 -15.40
C ALA A 414 20.69 7.76 -14.54
N ALA A 415 19.57 7.06 -14.68
CA ALA A 415 18.40 7.29 -13.83
C ALA A 415 18.68 6.96 -12.36
N TYR A 416 19.41 5.87 -12.08
CA TYR A 416 19.88 5.53 -10.74
C TYR A 416 20.74 6.65 -10.14
N GLU A 417 21.75 7.14 -10.86
CA GLU A 417 22.62 8.22 -10.36
C GLU A 417 21.85 9.52 -10.09
N ARG A 418 20.94 9.90 -11.00
CA ARG A 418 20.04 11.05 -10.78
C ARG A 418 19.19 10.87 -9.52
N ALA A 419 18.57 9.71 -9.35
CA ALA A 419 17.74 9.42 -8.18
C ALA A 419 18.57 9.40 -6.88
N ARG A 420 19.79 8.88 -6.93
CA ARG A 420 20.73 8.81 -5.80
C ARG A 420 21.16 10.20 -5.33
N VAL A 421 21.51 11.10 -6.25
CA VAL A 421 21.91 12.48 -5.93
C VAL A 421 20.72 13.28 -5.38
N CYS A 422 19.55 13.19 -6.01
CA CYS A 422 18.36 13.93 -5.58
C CYS A 422 17.79 13.49 -4.23
N ARG A 423 18.18 12.33 -3.69
CA ARG A 423 17.65 11.82 -2.41
C ARG A 423 18.15 12.61 -1.18
N TRP A 424 19.29 13.30 -1.30
CA TRP A 424 19.97 13.94 -0.16
C TRP A 424 19.92 15.47 -0.18
N HIS A 425 19.13 16.06 -1.08
CA HIS A 425 18.93 17.50 -1.25
C HIS A 425 17.46 17.85 -1.07
#